data_AF-A0A7W1STC6-F1
#
_entry.id   AF-A0A7W1STC6-F1
#
_cell.length_a   1.000
_cell.length_b   1.000
_cell.length_c   1.000
_cell.angle_alpha   90.00
_cell.angle_beta   90.00
_cell.angle_gamma   90.00
#
_symmetry.space_group_name_H-M   'P 1'
#
loop_
_entity.id
_entity.type
_entity.pdbx_description
1 polymer ?
#
loop_
_entity_poly.entity_id
_entity_poly.type
_entity_poly.pdbx_seq_one_letter_code
_entity_poly.pdbx_strand_id
1 'polypeptide(L)'
;MAEGVQVDVVVFDVNETLSDLAPMAARFADVGAPGHLAKLWFADLLRDGFALTAAGGRERFGVLGEQTLRTVLHGVELDRPVDDAV
;
A
#
# COMPACT_ATOMS: atom_id res chain seq x y z
N MET A 1 25.83 35.23 -11.71
CA MET A 1 25.97 34.33 -10.55
C MET A 1 24.57 34.15 -10.01
N ALA A 2 23.91 33.02 -10.30
CA ALA A 2 22.58 32.78 -9.73
C ALA A 2 22.74 32.55 -8.23
N GLU A 3 22.06 33.35 -7.43
CA GLU A 3 21.99 33.22 -5.98
C GLU A 3 21.40 31.83 -5.64
N GLY A 4 22.10 31.06 -4.80
CA GLY A 4 21.68 29.70 -4.46
C GLY A 4 20.39 29.73 -3.66
N VAL A 5 19.45 28.84 -3.98
CA VAL A 5 18.24 28.66 -3.17
C VAL A 5 18.64 28.10 -1.81
N GLN A 6 18.36 28.83 -0.74
CA GLN A 6 18.48 28.32 0.62
C GLN A 6 17.26 27.46 0.94
N VAL A 7 17.50 26.20 1.34
CA VAL A 7 16.46 25.24 1.74
C VAL A 7 16.53 25.05 3.25
N ASP A 8 15.49 25.49 3.96
CA ASP A 8 15.43 25.39 5.42
C ASP A 8 14.82 24.06 5.90
N VAL A 9 13.93 23.44 5.11
CA VAL A 9 13.25 22.18 5.45
C VAL A 9 13.05 21.32 4.20
N VAL A 10 13.25 20.01 4.34
CA VAL A 10 12.89 18.99 3.34
C VAL A 10 11.92 18.01 3.97
N VAL A 11 10.77 17.78 3.32
CA VAL A 11 9.78 16.79 3.75
C VAL A 11 9.86 15.59 2.80
N PHE A 12 9.98 14.40 3.38
CA PHE A 12 10.04 13.15 2.63
C PHE A 12 8.74 12.38 2.83
N ASP A 13 8.18 11.90 1.73
CA ASP A 13 7.25 10.78 1.79
C ASP A 13 8.00 9.51 2.26
N VAL A 14 7.28 8.56 2.85
CA VAL A 14 7.88 7.37 3.48
C VAL A 14 7.70 6.13 2.62
N ASN A 15 6.46 5.80 2.25
CA ASN A 15 6.16 4.55 1.57
C ASN A 15 6.68 4.62 0.13
N GLU A 16 7.46 3.64 -0.31
CA GLU A 16 8.14 3.61 -1.62
C GLU A 16 9.25 4.67 -1.80
N THR A 17 9.11 5.86 -1.21
CA THR A 17 10.11 6.93 -1.30
C THR A 17 11.32 6.69 -0.38
N LEU A 18 11.09 6.45 0.93
CA LEU A 18 12.15 6.09 1.88
C LEU A 18 12.18 4.60 2.21
N SER A 19 11.07 3.90 2.00
CA SER A 19 10.89 2.48 2.31
C SER A 19 10.82 1.65 1.03
N ASP A 20 11.60 0.58 0.96
CA ASP A 20 11.52 -0.37 -0.16
C ASP A 20 10.29 -1.28 -0.01
N LEU A 21 9.39 -1.24 -1.00
CA LEU A 21 8.20 -2.09 -1.06
C LEU A 21 8.41 -3.36 -1.91
N ALA A 22 9.56 -3.55 -2.56
CA ALA A 22 9.86 -4.77 -3.31
C ALA A 22 9.66 -6.07 -2.51
N PRO A 23 9.96 -6.13 -1.18
CA PRO A 23 9.69 -7.32 -0.38
C PRO A 23 8.20 -7.71 -0.26
N MET A 24 7.27 -6.81 -0.59
CA MET A 24 5.84 -7.08 -0.49
C MET A 24 5.39 -8.22 -1.42
N ALA A 25 6.03 -8.36 -2.59
CA ALA A 25 5.72 -9.47 -3.50
C ALA A 25 5.99 -10.84 -2.86
N ALA A 26 7.02 -10.95 -2.02
CA ALA A 26 7.30 -12.17 -1.27
C ALA A 26 6.22 -12.43 -0.20
N ARG A 27 5.70 -11.39 0.45
CA ARG A 27 4.62 -11.54 1.45
C ARG A 27 3.32 -12.08 0.86
N PHE A 28 2.99 -11.71 -0.38
CA PHE A 28 1.87 -12.31 -1.10
C PHE A 28 2.15 -13.78 -1.42
N ALA A 29 3.36 -14.11 -1.87
CA ALA A 29 3.74 -15.50 -2.14
C ALA A 29 3.72 -16.37 -0.87
N ASP A 30 4.09 -15.81 0.28
CA ASP A 30 4.10 -16.48 1.58
C ASP A 30 2.70 -16.95 2.05
N VAL A 31 1.62 -16.41 1.46
CA VAL A 31 0.23 -16.81 1.74
C VAL A 31 -0.42 -17.57 0.57
N GLY A 32 0.38 -17.97 -0.42
CA GLY A 32 -0.08 -18.67 -1.63
C GLY A 32 -0.57 -17.77 -2.77
N ALA A 33 -0.58 -16.44 -2.58
CA ALA A 33 -1.05 -15.51 -3.60
C ALA A 33 0.03 -15.17 -4.64
N PRO A 34 -0.34 -14.83 -5.89
CA PRO A 34 0.61 -14.35 -6.88
C PRO A 34 1.28 -13.04 -6.44
N GLY A 35 2.62 -13.03 -6.37
CA GLY A 35 3.38 -11.86 -5.88
C GLY A 35 3.17 -10.56 -6.66
N HIS A 36 2.72 -10.62 -7.92
CA HIS A 36 2.41 -9.43 -8.72
C HIS A 36 1.19 -8.65 -8.19
N LEU A 37 0.34 -9.28 -7.38
CA LEU A 37 -0.81 -8.64 -6.73
C LEU A 37 -0.39 -7.56 -5.71
N ALA A 38 0.84 -7.59 -5.19
CA ALA A 38 1.34 -6.57 -4.28
C ALA A 38 1.26 -5.15 -4.88
N LYS A 39 1.55 -5.00 -6.17
CA LYS A 39 1.45 -3.71 -6.87
C LYS A 39 0.01 -3.27 -7.05
N LEU A 40 -0.89 -4.20 -7.36
CA LEU A 40 -2.32 -3.94 -7.48
C LEU A 40 -2.90 -3.49 -6.13
N TRP A 41 -2.57 -4.21 -5.05
CA TRP A 41 -2.97 -3.86 -3.69
C TRP A 41 -2.54 -2.45 -3.30
N PHE A 42 -1.27 -2.07 -3.53
CA PHE A 42 -0.81 -0.74 -3.16
C PHE A 42 -1.51 0.35 -3.98
N ALA A 43 -1.75 0.12 -5.27
CA ALA A 43 -2.49 1.06 -6.12
C ALA A 43 -3.96 1.21 -5.67
N ASP A 44 -4.63 0.12 -5.32
CA ASP A 44 -6.01 0.14 -4.83
C ASP A 44 -6.12 0.79 -3.44
N LEU A 45 -5.15 0.57 -2.56
CA LEU A 45 -5.07 1.21 -1.25
C LEU A 45 -5.00 2.74 -1.39
N LEU A 46 -4.13 3.24 -2.27
CA LEU A 46 -4.03 4.68 -2.55
C LEU A 46 -5.32 5.21 -3.19
N ARG A 47 -5.89 4.48 -4.17
CA ARG A 47 -7.17 4.84 -4.82
C ARG A 47 -8.31 4.98 -3.82
N ASP A 48 -8.47 4.01 -2.93
CA ASP A 48 -9.53 4.01 -1.92
C ASP A 48 -9.30 5.10 -0.86
N GLY A 49 -8.05 5.33 -0.44
CA GLY A 49 -7.69 6.43 0.46
C GLY A 49 -7.99 7.81 -0.13
N PHE A 50 -7.67 8.02 -1.40
CA PHE A 50 -8.00 9.25 -2.12
C PHE A 50 -9.51 9.44 -2.26
N ALA A 51 -10.23 8.39 -2.66
CA ALA A 51 -11.69 8.43 -2.81
C ALA A 51 -12.40 8.72 -1.48
N LEU A 52 -12.00 8.05 -0.39
CA LEU A 52 -12.55 8.27 0.94
C LEU A 52 -12.34 9.70 1.41
N THR A 53 -11.13 10.24 1.22
CA THR A 53 -10.81 11.63 1.56
C THR A 53 -11.64 12.61 0.74
N ALA A 54 -11.77 12.38 -0.57
CA ALA A 54 -12.60 13.21 -1.45
C ALA A 54 -14.10 13.18 -1.08
N ALA A 55 -14.57 12.06 -0.52
CA ALA A 55 -15.92 11.93 0.02
C ALA A 55 -16.11 12.53 1.43
N GLY A 56 -15.07 13.14 2.02
CA GLY A 56 -15.10 13.74 3.36
C GLY A 56 -14.89 12.74 4.50
N GLY A 57 -14.55 11.49 4.18
CA GLY A 57 -14.23 10.45 5.15
C GLY A 57 -12.75 10.43 5.54
N ARG A 58 -12.42 9.60 6.53
CA ARG A 58 -11.05 9.32 6.95
C ARG A 58 -10.99 7.96 7.62
N GLU A 59 -9.91 7.23 7.36
CA GLU A 59 -9.57 6.00 8.05
C GLU A 59 -8.04 5.89 8.18
N ARG A 60 -7.56 5.03 9.07
CA ARG A 60 -6.16 4.69 9.23
C ARG A 60 -5.66 3.92 8.01
N PHE A 61 -4.47 4.28 7.51
CA PHE A 61 -3.86 3.66 6.33
C PHE A 61 -3.77 2.13 6.44
N GLY A 62 -3.40 1.60 7.62
CA GLY A 62 -3.32 0.15 7.84
C GLY A 62 -4.68 -0.55 7.78
N VAL A 63 -5.75 0.09 8.25
CA VAL A 63 -7.11 -0.48 8.16
C VAL A 63 -7.57 -0.53 6.71
N LEU A 64 -7.36 0.55 5.95
CA LEU A 64 -7.62 0.55 4.50
C LEU A 64 -6.78 -0.52 3.79
N GLY A 65 -5.50 -0.67 4.15
CA GLY A 65 -4.61 -1.66 3.59
C GLY A 65 -5.11 -3.10 3.78
N GLU A 66 -5.57 -3.43 4.99
CA GLU A 66 -6.20 -4.72 5.29
C GLU A 66 -7.48 -4.94 4.46
N GLN A 67 -8.37 -3.93 4.37
CA GLN A 67 -9.61 -4.08 3.58
C GLN A 67 -9.31 -4.25 2.09
N THR A 68 -8.32 -3.54 1.56
CA THR A 68 -7.86 -3.72 0.18
C THR A 68 -7.22 -5.09 -0.02
N LEU A 69 -6.47 -5.63 0.95
CA LEU A 69 -5.95 -7.01 0.87
C LEU A 69 -7.09 -8.02 0.72
N ARG A 70 -8.12 -7.94 1.57
CA ARG A 70 -9.30 -8.82 1.50
C ARG A 70 -9.97 -8.77 0.13
N THR A 71 -9.99 -7.60 -0.51
CA THR A 71 -10.55 -7.41 -1.86
C THR A 71 -9.67 -8.05 -2.93
N VAL A 72 -8.36 -7.79 -2.90
CA VAL A 72 -7.40 -8.30 -3.91
C VAL A 72 -7.21 -9.81 -3.82
N LEU A 73 -7.29 -10.38 -2.61
CA LEU A 73 -7.19 -11.83 -2.37
C LEU A 73 -8.50 -12.57 -2.63
N HIS A 74 -9.60 -11.87 -2.93
CA HIS A 74 -10.88 -12.52 -3.19
C HIS A 74 -10.81 -13.45 -4.42
N GLY A 75 -11.11 -14.73 -4.22
CA GLY A 75 -11.05 -15.75 -5.28
C GLY A 75 -9.63 -16.24 -5.61
N VAL A 76 -8.63 -15.83 -4.83
CA VAL A 76 -7.28 -16.41 -4.88
C VAL A 76 -7.24 -17.63 -3.96
N GLU A 77 -6.67 -18.73 -4.44
CA GLU A 77 -6.38 -19.90 -3.61
C GLU A 77 -5.21 -19.57 -2.68
N LEU A 78 -5.46 -19.51 -1.37
CA LEU A 78 -4.46 -19.21 -0.35
C LEU A 78 -4.02 -20.49 0.38
N ASP A 79 -2.84 -20.45 1.00
CA ASP A 79 -2.33 -21.56 1.82
C ASP A 79 -2.91 -21.61 3.24
N ARG A 80 -3.67 -20.58 3.62
CA ARG A 80 -4.32 -20.39 4.93
C ARG A 80 -5.61 -19.58 4.79
N PRO A 81 -6.48 -19.56 5.81
CA PRO A 81 -7.67 -18.71 5.81
C PRO A 81 -7.34 -17.23 5.59
N VAL A 82 -8.22 -16.48 4.90
CA VAL A 82 -8.00 -15.06 4.59
C VAL A 82 -7.78 -14.21 5.85
N ASP A 83 -8.42 -14.56 6.97
CA ASP A 83 -8.24 -13.84 8.24
C ASP A 83 -6.84 -14.03 8.84
N ASP A 84 -6.14 -15.13 8.50
CA ASP A 84 -4.77 -15.40 8.92
C ASP A 84 -3.73 -14.89 7.89
N ALA A 85 -4.19 -14.47 6.70
CA ALA A 85 -3.36 -14.00 5.59
C ALA A 85 -3.26 -12.47 5.50
N VAL A 86 -4.06 -11.74 6.29
CA VAL A 86 -4.23 -10.27 6.24
C VAL A 86 -3.69 -9.61 7.50
#